data_AF-A0A520B4X3-F1
#
_entry.id   AF-A0A520B4X3-F1
#
_cell.length_a   1.000
_cell.length_b   1.000
_cell.length_c   1.000
_cell.angle_alpha   90.00
_cell.angle_beta   90.00
_cell.angle_gamma   90.00
#
_symmetry.space_group_name_H-M   'P 1'
#
loop_
_entity.id
_entity.type
_entity.pdbx_description
1 polymer ?
#
loop_
_entity_poly.entity_id
_entity_poly.type
_entity_poly.pdbx_seq_one_letter_code
_entity_poly.pdbx_strand_id
1 'polypeptide(L)'
;MIKFGKFIIFYTIPLLSVLLIFTPTSHAQNLKIYSVRDTTELWDKKYKSEIYWGFYKVDVDQKNIQHKGFAFRGGDKAPDLMNLFKDEPKDWFEILSPTKMKVKRVKGTRVKRALNDFATPARTEGSPSYTFFINADTLRTQGGRLKFVLDKELTERYKQETNE
;
A
#
# COMPACT_ATOMS: atom_id res chain seq x y z
N MET A 1 77.61 -5.82 -32.58
CA MET A 1 77.02 -6.68 -31.53
C MET A 1 75.67 -6.11 -31.17
N ILE A 2 74.62 -6.83 -31.55
CA ILE A 2 73.21 -6.49 -31.38
C ILE A 2 72.74 -7.11 -30.06
N LYS A 3 72.06 -6.35 -29.19
CA LYS A 3 70.97 -6.89 -28.36
C LYS A 3 69.91 -5.80 -28.13
N PHE A 4 68.88 -5.85 -28.98
CA PHE A 4 67.58 -5.26 -28.73
C PHE A 4 66.97 -5.90 -27.49
N GLY A 5 66.73 -5.10 -26.45
CA GLY A 5 65.86 -5.49 -25.34
C GLY A 5 64.41 -5.46 -25.78
N LYS A 6 63.94 -6.53 -26.43
CA LYS A 6 62.52 -6.83 -26.56
C LYS A 6 62.10 -7.64 -25.34
N PHE A 7 61.27 -7.07 -24.47
CA PHE A 7 60.31 -7.86 -23.69
C PHE A 7 59.02 -7.05 -23.53
N ILE A 8 58.19 -7.16 -24.56
CA ILE A 8 56.74 -7.04 -24.44
C ILE A 8 56.30 -8.35 -23.80
N ILE A 9 55.82 -8.31 -22.56
CA ILE A 9 55.03 -9.40 -21.99
C ILE A 9 53.70 -8.80 -21.56
N PHE A 10 52.71 -9.06 -22.41
CA PHE A 10 51.30 -8.97 -22.09
C PHE A 10 51.02 -9.83 -20.85
N TYR A 11 50.70 -9.20 -19.72
CA TYR A 11 50.01 -9.91 -18.64
C TYR A 11 48.52 -9.63 -18.76
N THR A 12 47.89 -10.63 -19.35
CA THR A 12 46.47 -10.97 -19.38
C THR A 12 45.74 -10.56 -18.11
N ILE A 13 44.65 -9.83 -18.32
CA ILE A 13 43.57 -9.55 -17.38
C ILE A 13 43.07 -10.88 -16.77
N PRO A 14 43.17 -11.11 -15.45
CA PRO A 14 42.32 -12.10 -14.82
C PRO A 14 40.93 -11.48 -14.65
N LEU A 15 40.11 -11.76 -15.64
CA LEU A 15 38.66 -11.67 -15.61
C LEU A 15 38.19 -12.73 -14.59
N LEU A 16 38.10 -12.35 -13.32
CA LEU A 16 37.44 -13.15 -12.30
C LEU A 16 36.45 -12.28 -11.53
N SER A 17 35.28 -12.21 -12.12
CA SER A 17 33.98 -12.08 -11.48
C SER A 17 33.95 -12.61 -10.05
N VAL A 18 34.07 -11.73 -9.06
CA VAL A 18 33.46 -11.96 -7.75
C VAL A 18 32.02 -11.51 -7.85
N LEU A 19 31.23 -12.52 -8.20
CA LEU A 19 29.78 -12.58 -8.14
C LEU A 19 29.29 -12.14 -6.74
N LEU A 20 28.28 -11.28 -6.76
CA LEU A 20 27.29 -10.99 -5.72
C LEU A 20 27.52 -11.58 -4.32
N ILE A 21 27.66 -10.67 -3.35
CA ILE A 21 26.80 -10.74 -2.15
C ILE A 21 26.21 -9.34 -1.94
N PHE A 22 25.25 -8.96 -2.80
CA PHE A 22 24.17 -8.12 -2.30
C PHE A 22 23.34 -9.04 -1.41
N THR A 23 23.56 -9.00 -0.10
CA THR A 23 22.55 -9.43 0.84
C THR A 23 21.61 -8.26 1.10
N PRO A 24 20.44 -8.15 0.44
CA PRO A 24 19.33 -7.48 1.08
C PRO A 24 18.77 -8.43 2.14
N THR A 25 19.54 -8.78 3.16
CA THR A 25 18.97 -9.30 4.41
C THR A 25 18.63 -8.11 5.28
N SER A 26 17.65 -7.34 4.83
CA SER A 26 16.58 -6.97 5.74
C SER A 26 15.28 -7.44 5.08
N HIS A 27 14.87 -8.65 5.42
CA HIS A 27 13.46 -9.03 5.46
C HIS A 27 12.77 -8.24 6.60
N ALA A 28 13.05 -6.93 6.70
CA ALA A 28 12.25 -6.02 7.50
C ALA A 28 11.01 -5.81 6.66
N GLN A 29 9.94 -6.53 6.98
CA GLN A 29 8.80 -6.63 6.08
C GLN A 29 8.29 -5.25 5.69
N ASN A 30 8.05 -5.10 4.39
CA ASN A 30 7.62 -3.91 3.69
C ASN A 30 6.13 -3.56 3.92
N LEU A 31 5.53 -4.14 4.96
CA LEU A 31 4.16 -3.91 5.40
C LEU A 31 4.13 -2.70 6.34
N LYS A 32 3.21 -1.77 6.05
CA LYS A 32 2.96 -0.57 6.85
C LYS A 32 1.47 -0.36 7.03
N ILE A 33 1.06 -0.09 8.27
CA ILE A 33 -0.32 0.30 8.56
C ILE A 33 -0.35 1.78 8.90
N TYR A 34 -1.16 2.53 8.17
CA TYR A 34 -1.38 3.96 8.40
C TYR A 34 -2.77 4.17 8.98
N SER A 35 -2.89 4.92 10.07
CA SER A 35 -4.17 5.22 10.71
C SER A 35 -4.46 6.72 10.71
N VAL A 36 -5.74 7.07 10.75
CA VAL A 36 -6.21 8.44 10.99
C VAL A 36 -7.40 8.37 11.93
N ARG A 37 -7.42 9.23 12.94
CA ARG A 37 -8.59 9.41 13.80
C ARG A 37 -8.98 10.87 13.76
N ASP A 38 -10.15 11.13 13.19
CA ASP A 38 -10.71 12.47 13.04
C ASP A 38 -12.00 12.58 13.85
N THR A 39 -12.21 13.71 14.51
CA THR A 39 -13.40 13.95 15.35
C THR A 39 -14.12 15.17 14.82
N THR A 40 -15.34 14.97 14.35
CA THR A 40 -16.21 16.04 13.86
C THR A 40 -17.18 16.42 14.96
N GLU A 41 -17.05 17.65 15.45
CA GLU A 41 -18.04 18.24 16.34
C GLU A 41 -19.32 18.54 15.55
N LEU A 42 -20.46 18.10 16.07
CA LEU A 42 -21.75 18.39 15.48
C LEU A 42 -22.22 19.78 15.94
N TRP A 43 -22.88 20.50 15.04
CA TRP A 43 -23.36 21.87 15.28
C TRP A 43 -24.35 21.95 16.46
N ASP A 44 -25.13 20.89 16.67
CA ASP A 44 -26.04 20.77 17.79
C ASP A 44 -25.36 20.02 18.95
N LYS A 45 -25.11 20.76 20.04
CA LYS A 45 -24.46 20.26 21.28
C LYS A 45 -25.24 19.13 21.97
N LYS A 46 -26.49 18.88 21.57
CA LYS A 46 -27.27 17.73 22.02
C LYS A 46 -26.69 16.40 21.52
N TYR A 47 -26.03 16.40 20.35
CA TYR A 47 -25.45 15.21 19.77
C TYR A 47 -23.96 15.12 20.09
N LYS A 48 -23.52 13.90 20.41
CA LYS A 48 -22.11 13.62 20.65
C LYS A 48 -21.33 13.65 19.33
N SER A 49 -20.09 14.11 19.38
CA SER A 49 -19.20 14.21 18.22
C SER A 49 -19.07 12.88 17.49
N GLU A 50 -18.96 12.94 16.16
CA GLU A 50 -18.71 11.78 15.31
C GLU A 50 -17.20 11.57 15.17
N ILE A 51 -16.76 10.34 15.40
CA ILE A 51 -15.36 9.93 15.31
C ILE A 51 -15.24 9.02 14.09
N TYR A 52 -14.44 9.46 13.12
CA TYR A 52 -13.98 8.62 12.03
C TYR A 52 -12.61 8.03 12.39
N TRP A 53 -12.48 6.72 12.31
CA TRP A 53 -11.21 6.02 12.49
C TRP A 53 -10.92 5.17 11.26
N GLY A 54 -9.98 5.62 10.44
CA GLY A 54 -9.60 4.96 9.19
C GLY A 54 -8.22 4.34 9.27
N PHE A 55 -8.03 3.27 8.51
CA PHE A 55 -6.80 2.51 8.42
C PHE A 55 -6.51 2.09 6.98
N TYR A 56 -5.24 2.19 6.59
CA TYR A 56 -4.72 1.63 5.35
C TYR A 56 -3.60 0.66 5.68
N LYS A 57 -3.71 -0.58 5.19
CA LYS A 57 -2.60 -1.54 5.17
C LYS A 57 -1.97 -1.48 3.78
N VAL A 58 -0.69 -1.13 3.72
CA VAL A 58 0.11 -1.08 2.50
C VAL A 58 1.15 -2.18 2.56
N ASP A 59 1.07 -3.12 1.64
CA ASP A 59 2.07 -4.16 1.45
C ASP A 59 2.84 -3.87 0.15
N VAL A 60 4.10 -3.44 0.29
CA VAL A 60 4.94 -3.08 -0.87
C VAL A 60 5.43 -4.31 -1.61
N ASP A 61 5.58 -5.45 -0.94
CA ASP A 61 6.06 -6.69 -1.55
C ASP A 61 4.95 -7.32 -2.41
N GLN A 62 3.74 -7.41 -1.85
CA GLN A 62 2.56 -7.91 -2.57
C GLN A 62 1.92 -6.87 -3.49
N LYS A 63 2.40 -5.61 -3.47
CA LYS A 63 1.86 -4.47 -4.21
C LYS A 63 0.36 -4.30 -4.04
N ASN A 64 -0.11 -4.47 -2.81
CA ASN A 64 -1.53 -4.38 -2.49
C ASN A 64 -1.81 -3.41 -1.34
N ILE A 65 -3.02 -2.85 -1.37
CA ILE A 65 -3.52 -1.96 -0.35
C ILE A 65 -4.91 -2.41 0.08
N GLN A 66 -5.17 -2.37 1.39
CA GLN A 66 -6.47 -2.62 2.00
C GLN A 66 -6.87 -1.39 2.83
N HIS A 67 -8.17 -1.12 2.90
CA HIS A 67 -8.72 0.05 3.60
C HIS A 67 -9.88 -0.34 4.50
N LYS A 68 -9.72 -0.10 5.81
CA LYS A 68 -10.79 -0.24 6.80
C LYS A 68 -11.14 1.11 7.40
N GLY A 69 -12.42 1.37 7.64
CA GLY A 69 -12.86 2.54 8.39
C GLY A 69 -13.99 2.20 9.34
N PHE A 70 -14.03 2.91 10.45
CA PHE A 70 -15.11 2.90 11.43
C PHE A 70 -15.63 4.31 11.65
N ALA A 71 -16.94 4.44 11.82
CA ALA A 71 -17.58 5.66 12.27
C ALA A 71 -18.40 5.35 13.52
N PHE A 72 -18.19 6.10 14.59
CA PHE A 72 -18.88 5.91 15.87
C PHE A 72 -18.97 7.25 16.62
N ARG A 73 -19.83 7.35 17.64
CA ARG A 73 -20.00 8.60 18.40
C ARG A 73 -19.17 8.61 19.67
N GLY A 74 -18.91 9.81 20.19
CA GLY A 74 -18.24 9.99 21.48
C GLY A 74 -18.93 9.19 22.59
N GLY A 75 -18.20 8.39 23.35
CA GLY A 75 -18.76 7.55 24.41
C GLY A 75 -19.45 6.26 23.96
N ASP A 76 -19.49 5.97 22.65
CA ASP A 76 -19.76 4.62 22.17
C ASP A 76 -18.54 3.72 22.46
N LYS A 77 -18.75 2.40 22.50
CA LYS A 77 -17.64 1.45 22.60
C LYS A 77 -16.77 1.56 21.35
N ALA A 78 -15.46 1.68 21.54
CA ALA A 78 -14.51 1.71 20.42
C ALA A 78 -14.60 0.41 19.59
N PRO A 79 -14.42 0.49 18.27
CA PRO A 79 -14.40 -0.69 17.41
C PRO A 79 -13.24 -1.61 17.81
N ASP A 80 -13.48 -2.91 17.71
CA ASP A 80 -12.44 -3.91 17.90
C ASP A 80 -11.49 -3.90 16.68
N LEU A 81 -10.19 -3.85 16.94
CA LEU A 81 -9.15 -3.86 15.92
C LEU A 81 -8.64 -5.28 15.63
N MET A 82 -9.15 -6.29 16.32
CA MET A 82 -8.86 -7.70 16.00
C MET A 82 -9.29 -8.02 14.57
N ASN A 83 -8.40 -8.66 13.81
CA ASN A 83 -8.64 -9.10 12.42
C ASN A 83 -9.00 -7.99 11.42
N LEU A 84 -8.47 -6.77 11.62
CA LEU A 84 -8.84 -5.55 10.88
C LEU A 84 -8.93 -5.69 9.35
N PHE A 85 -8.10 -6.54 8.72
CA PHE A 85 -7.95 -6.64 7.26
C PHE A 85 -8.15 -8.04 6.65
N LYS A 86 -8.53 -9.07 7.43
CA LYS A 86 -8.47 -10.47 6.96
C LYS A 86 -9.40 -10.77 5.78
N ASP A 87 -10.56 -10.12 5.71
CA ASP A 87 -11.59 -10.38 4.71
C ASP A 87 -11.83 -9.22 3.73
N GLU A 88 -10.93 -8.23 3.70
CA GLU A 88 -11.14 -7.04 2.89
C GLU A 88 -10.61 -7.17 1.47
N PRO A 89 -11.36 -6.64 0.47
CA PRO A 89 -10.89 -6.59 -0.91
C PRO A 89 -9.56 -5.83 -0.98
N LYS A 90 -8.63 -6.40 -1.76
CA LYS A 90 -7.30 -5.87 -1.98
C LYS A 90 -7.26 -5.13 -3.30
N ASP A 91 -6.82 -3.89 -3.27
CA ASP A 91 -6.51 -3.12 -4.47
C ASP A 91 -5.03 -3.27 -4.82
N TRP A 92 -4.73 -3.52 -6.09
CA TRP A 92 -3.35 -3.58 -6.56
C TRP A 92 -2.86 -2.21 -7.01
N PHE A 93 -1.64 -1.87 -6.60
CA PHE A 93 -1.00 -0.62 -6.97
C PHE A 93 0.29 -0.83 -7.75
N GLU A 94 0.65 0.18 -8.53
CA GLU A 94 1.97 0.33 -9.13
C GLU A 94 2.74 1.44 -8.44
N ILE A 95 4.02 1.22 -8.18
CA ILE A 95 4.93 2.23 -7.66
C ILE A 95 5.37 3.09 -8.84
N LEU A 96 4.96 4.37 -8.83
CA LEU A 96 5.36 5.33 -9.87
C LEU A 96 6.68 6.03 -9.51
N SER A 97 6.90 6.26 -8.22
CA SER A 97 8.13 6.81 -7.66
C SER A 97 8.26 6.40 -6.18
N PRO A 98 9.41 6.63 -5.52
CA PRO A 98 9.58 6.29 -4.10
C PRO A 98 8.52 6.89 -3.16
N THR A 99 7.88 7.99 -3.58
CA THR A 99 6.89 8.73 -2.80
C THR A 99 5.49 8.66 -3.40
N LYS A 100 5.27 7.87 -4.44
CA LYS A 100 4.01 7.86 -5.19
C LYS A 100 3.63 6.47 -5.67
N MET A 101 2.43 6.05 -5.32
CA MET A 101 1.82 4.81 -5.82
C MET A 101 0.46 5.08 -6.46
N LYS A 102 0.07 4.25 -7.41
CA LYS A 102 -1.19 4.39 -8.15
C LYS A 102 -1.93 3.08 -8.19
N VAL A 103 -3.17 3.09 -7.69
CA VAL A 103 -4.14 2.02 -7.89
C VAL A 103 -4.78 2.20 -9.26
N LYS A 104 -4.74 1.14 -10.07
CA LYS A 104 -5.33 1.16 -11.41
C LYS A 104 -6.85 1.14 -11.32
N ARG A 105 -7.48 1.79 -12.29
CA ARG A 105 -8.93 1.70 -12.50
C ARG A 105 -9.31 0.26 -12.81
N VAL A 106 -10.27 -0.29 -12.09
CA VAL A 106 -10.94 -1.54 -12.48
C VAL A 106 -12.07 -1.18 -13.42
N LYS A 107 -12.00 -1.67 -14.66
CA LYS A 107 -13.09 -1.45 -15.63
C LYS A 107 -14.26 -2.36 -15.27
N GLY A 108 -15.45 -1.78 -15.13
CA GLY A 108 -16.69 -2.55 -15.02
C GLY A 108 -16.86 -3.44 -16.25
N THR A 109 -17.37 -4.66 -16.04
CA THR A 109 -17.65 -5.61 -17.12
C THR A 109 -19.11 -5.49 -17.56
N ARG A 110 -19.38 -5.92 -18.80
CA ARG A 110 -20.76 -6.02 -19.31
C ARG A 110 -21.26 -7.41 -18.99
N VAL A 111 -22.35 -7.52 -18.23
CA VAL A 111 -22.95 -8.82 -17.88
C VAL A 111 -23.65 -9.39 -19.12
N LYS A 112 -23.48 -10.69 -19.39
CA LYS A 112 -24.21 -11.40 -20.46
C LYS A 112 -25.70 -11.46 -20.09
N ARG A 113 -26.55 -11.08 -21.03
CA ARG A 113 -28.02 -10.99 -20.87
C ARG A 113 -28.64 -12.37 -20.61
N ALA A 114 -29.60 -12.43 -19.69
CA ALA A 114 -30.70 -13.39 -19.81
C ALA A 114 -31.72 -12.86 -20.83
N LEU A 115 -32.44 -13.74 -21.53
CA LEU A 115 -33.35 -13.39 -22.64
C LEU A 115 -34.42 -12.34 -22.26
N ASN A 116 -34.73 -12.20 -20.96
CA ASN A 116 -35.81 -11.37 -20.43
C ASN A 116 -35.36 -9.95 -19.98
N ASP A 117 -34.06 -9.65 -19.97
CA ASP A 117 -33.49 -8.37 -19.48
C ASP A 117 -33.25 -7.33 -20.60
N PHE A 118 -34.26 -7.11 -21.45
CA PHE A 118 -34.14 -6.21 -22.60
C PHE A 118 -34.21 -4.71 -22.27
N ALA A 119 -34.73 -4.34 -21.09
CA ALA A 119 -35.15 -2.96 -20.80
C ALA A 119 -34.12 -2.08 -20.08
N THR A 120 -33.02 -2.62 -19.52
CA THR A 120 -32.02 -1.78 -18.84
C THR A 120 -30.61 -2.35 -19.00
N PRO A 121 -29.63 -1.60 -19.55
CA PRO A 121 -28.28 -2.10 -19.71
C PRO A 121 -27.60 -2.31 -18.35
N ALA A 122 -27.52 -3.55 -17.87
CA ALA A 122 -26.75 -3.89 -16.68
C ALA A 122 -25.24 -3.79 -16.97
N ARG A 123 -24.54 -2.96 -16.19
CA ARG A 123 -23.07 -2.89 -16.13
C ARG A 123 -22.66 -3.22 -14.72
N THR A 124 -21.63 -4.05 -14.56
CA THR A 124 -20.98 -4.21 -13.25
C THR A 124 -20.25 -2.91 -12.94
N GLU A 125 -20.39 -2.38 -11.73
CA GLU A 125 -19.64 -1.20 -11.32
C GLU A 125 -18.13 -1.52 -11.33
N GLY A 126 -17.33 -0.58 -11.81
CA GLY A 126 -15.87 -0.63 -11.73
C GLY A 126 -15.37 0.46 -10.79
N SER A 127 -14.19 0.27 -10.20
CA SER A 127 -13.56 1.28 -9.32
C SER A 127 -12.72 2.28 -10.12
N PRO A 128 -12.73 3.58 -9.79
CA PRO A 128 -11.87 4.56 -10.44
C PRO A 128 -10.41 4.37 -10.01
N SER A 129 -9.47 5.00 -10.72
CA SER A 129 -8.06 4.98 -10.31
C SER A 129 -7.81 5.97 -9.18
N TYR A 130 -6.97 5.60 -8.22
CA TYR A 130 -6.54 6.47 -7.13
C TYR A 130 -5.02 6.57 -7.08
N THR A 131 -4.52 7.72 -6.67
CA THR A 131 -3.09 7.94 -6.45
C THR A 131 -2.86 8.21 -4.97
N PHE A 132 -1.84 7.59 -4.40
CA PHE A 132 -1.38 7.88 -3.06
C PHE A 132 0.02 8.51 -3.09
N PHE A 133 0.24 9.43 -2.18
CA PHE A 133 1.53 10.00 -1.87
C PHE A 133 1.98 9.47 -0.52
N ILE A 134 3.17 8.88 -0.50
CA ILE A 134 3.82 8.35 0.70
C ILE A 134 4.98 9.26 1.04
N ASN A 135 5.02 9.73 2.28
CA ASN A 135 6.17 10.39 2.86
C ASN A 135 6.48 9.71 4.19
N ALA A 136 7.37 8.71 4.13
CA ALA A 136 7.82 7.84 5.22
C ALA A 136 6.68 7.40 6.17
N ASP A 137 6.39 8.25 7.15
CA ASP A 137 5.41 8.05 8.20
C ASP A 137 4.00 8.51 7.84
N THR A 138 3.77 8.97 6.60
CA THR A 138 2.47 9.54 6.22
C THR A 138 2.01 9.06 4.86
N LEU A 139 0.70 8.86 4.75
CA LEU A 139 0.00 8.40 3.56
C LEU A 139 -1.15 9.36 3.25
N ARG A 140 -1.24 9.82 2.00
CA ARG A 140 -2.30 10.74 1.56
C ARG A 140 -2.80 10.38 0.17
N THR A 141 -4.12 10.38 -0.02
CA THR A 141 -4.73 10.25 -1.34
C THR A 141 -4.67 11.57 -2.12
N GLN A 142 -4.55 11.48 -3.44
CA GLN A 142 -4.62 12.65 -4.32
C GLN A 142 -6.01 13.31 -4.19
N GLY A 143 -6.04 14.58 -3.77
CA GLY A 143 -7.28 15.31 -3.48
C GLY A 143 -7.89 14.99 -2.11
N GLY A 144 -7.32 14.05 -1.35
CA GLY A 144 -7.75 13.71 0.00
C GLY A 144 -7.44 14.81 1.02
N ARG A 145 -8.41 15.08 1.90
CA ARG A 145 -8.24 15.95 3.07
C ARG A 145 -7.54 15.22 4.21
N LEU A 146 -7.79 13.93 4.36
CA LEU A 146 -7.24 13.11 5.45
C LEU A 146 -5.78 12.75 5.18
N LYS A 147 -4.95 12.93 6.21
CA LYS A 147 -3.54 12.52 6.23
C LYS A 147 -3.42 11.38 7.23
N PHE A 148 -3.14 10.19 6.72
CA PHE A 148 -2.93 9.02 7.55
C PHE A 148 -1.48 8.99 8.02
N VAL A 149 -1.25 8.53 9.25
CA VAL A 149 0.05 8.49 9.91
C VAL A 149 0.41 7.03 10.21
N LEU A 150 1.69 6.68 10.10
CA LEU A 150 2.18 5.33 10.33
C LEU A 150 1.90 4.93 11.78
N ASP A 151 1.12 3.88 11.93
CA ASP A 151 0.77 3.27 13.20
C ASP A 151 1.77 2.16 13.49
N LYS A 152 2.90 2.51 14.12
CA LYS A 152 4.02 1.59 14.35
C LYS A 152 3.61 0.41 15.21
N GLU A 153 2.84 0.66 16.27
CA GLU A 153 2.37 -0.37 17.19
C GLU A 153 1.43 -1.35 16.48
N LEU A 154 0.44 -0.84 15.73
CA LEU A 154 -0.46 -1.70 14.98
C LEU A 154 0.28 -2.48 13.88
N THR A 155 1.26 -1.85 13.24
CA THR A 155 2.13 -2.50 12.24
C THR A 155 2.92 -3.67 12.85
N GLU A 156 3.54 -3.47 14.01
CA GLU A 156 4.31 -4.51 14.70
C GLU A 156 3.45 -5.66 15.19
N ARG A 157 2.28 -5.36 15.79
CA ARG A 157 1.31 -6.39 16.20
C ARG A 157 0.86 -7.24 15.02
N TYR A 158 0.55 -6.60 13.89
CA TYR A 158 0.07 -7.32 12.72
C TYR A 158 1.14 -8.27 12.16
N LYS A 159 2.40 -7.84 12.13
CA LYS A 159 3.54 -8.69 11.72
C LYS A 159 3.69 -9.93 12.60
N GLN A 160 3.57 -9.75 13.92
CA GLN A 160 3.60 -10.87 14.87
C GLN A 160 2.45 -11.86 14.64
N GLU A 161 1.25 -11.36 14.34
CA GLU A 161 0.06 -12.19 14.12
C GLU A 161 0.07 -12.93 12.79
N THR A 162 0.63 -12.35 11.73
CA THR A 162 0.69 -12.98 10.40
C THR A 162 1.94 -13.83 10.17
N ASN A 163 2.88 -13.90 11.14
CA ASN A 163 4.22 -14.45 10.95
C ASN A 163 4.94 -13.85 9.73
N GLU A 164 4.55 -12.62 9.34
CA GLU A 164 5.24 -11.88 8.30
C GLU A 164 6.43 -11.20 8.90
#